data_AF-A0A1J1LG57-F1
#
_entry.id   AF-A0A1J1LG57-F1
#
_cell.length_a   1.000
_cell.length_b   1.000
_cell.length_c   1.000
_cell.angle_alpha   90.00
_cell.angle_beta   90.00
_cell.angle_gamma   90.00
#
_symmetry.space_group_name_H-M   'P 1'
#
loop_
_entity.id
_entity.type
_entity.pdbx_description
1 polymer ?
#
loop_
_entity_poly.entity_id
_entity_poly.type
_entity_poly.pdbx_seq_one_letter_code
_entity_poly.pdbx_strand_id
1 'polypeptide(L)' 'MKAIKIVHGYSRDKRPDLKQFIIDMVGSGDGDVPFFFKIDDGNADDKSVFVERLN' A
#
# COMPACT_ATOMS: atom_id res chain seq x y z
N MET A 1 15.54 10.89 -1.60
CA MET A 1 14.30 10.07 -1.56
C MET A 1 14.66 8.63 -1.89
N LYS A 2 14.08 7.66 -1.18
CA LYS A 2 14.27 6.23 -1.47
C LYS A 2 13.29 5.82 -2.58
N ALA A 3 13.77 5.08 -3.58
CA ALA A 3 12.91 4.58 -4.64
C ALA A 3 11.90 3.55 -4.09
N ILE A 4 10.71 3.51 -4.71
CA ILE A 4 9.67 2.53 -4.37
C ILE A 4 10.14 1.14 -4.80
N LYS A 5 10.01 0.16 -3.92
CA LYS A 5 10.25 -1.24 -4.26
C LYS A 5 9.03 -1.77 -5.00
N ILE A 6 9.20 -2.11 -6.27
CA ILE A 6 8.19 -2.78 -7.07
C ILE A 6 8.29 -4.29 -6.86
N VAL A 7 7.15 -4.93 -6.62
CA VAL A 7 7.03 -6.38 -6.58
C VAL A 7 6.03 -6.89 -7.61
N HIS A 8 6.05 -8.20 -7.82
CA HIS A 8 5.07 -8.91 -8.63
C HIS A 8 4.38 -9.93 -7.71
N GLY A 9 3.08 -10.08 -7.87
CA GLY A 9 2.24 -10.82 -6.92
C GLY A 9 1.06 -11.50 -7.60
N TYR A 10 0.15 -12.02 -6.79
CA TYR A 10 -1.06 -12.65 -7.30
C TYR A 10 -1.93 -11.62 -8.04
N SER A 11 -2.33 -11.96 -9.26
CA SER A 11 -3.32 -11.23 -10.03
C SER A 11 -4.43 -12.19 -10.39
N ARG A 12 -5.69 -11.83 -10.08
CA ARG A 12 -6.88 -12.62 -10.44
C ARG A 12 -6.99 -12.85 -11.96
N ASP A 13 -6.47 -11.90 -12.74
CA ASP A 13 -6.46 -11.97 -14.20
C ASP A 13 -5.23 -12.71 -14.76
N LYS A 14 -4.44 -13.38 -13.90
CA LYS A 14 -3.23 -14.13 -14.26
C LYS A 14 -2.21 -13.26 -15.01
N ARG A 15 -2.02 -12.03 -14.56
CA ARG A 15 -1.07 -11.06 -15.12
C ARG A 15 0.21 -10.96 -14.27
N PRO A 16 1.24 -11.79 -14.54
CA PRO A 16 2.50 -11.77 -13.78
C PRO A 16 3.38 -10.54 -14.07
N ASP A 17 3.06 -9.79 -15.12
CA ASP A 17 3.77 -8.58 -15.55
C ASP A 17 3.40 -7.33 -14.73
N LEU A 18 2.35 -7.41 -13.90
CA LEU A 18 1.90 -6.27 -13.12
C LEU A 18 2.92 -5.92 -12.03
N LYS A 19 3.33 -4.66 -12.07
CA LYS A 19 4.11 -4.00 -11.03
C LYS A 19 3.17 -3.57 -9.91
N GLN A 20 3.36 -4.10 -8.72
CA GLN A 20 2.47 -3.91 -7.59
C GLN A 20 3.18 -3.20 -6.43
N PHE A 21 2.45 -2.32 -5.77
CA PHE A 21 2.80 -1.62 -4.53
C PHE A 21 1.51 -1.14 -3.86
N ILE A 22 1.54 -0.89 -2.55
CA ILE A 22 0.39 -0.40 -1.79
C ILE A 22 0.68 1.02 -1.30
N ILE A 23 -0.36 1.86 -1.28
CA ILE A 23 -0.35 3.15 -0.60
C ILE A 23 -1.37 3.08 0.52
N ASP A 24 -0.91 3.36 1.72
CA ASP A 24 -1.77 3.60 2.86
C ASP A 24 -1.80 5.08 3.17
N MET A 25 -3.01 5.62 3.23
CA MET A 25 -3.25 7.03 3.41
C MET A 25 -4.37 7.23 4.43
N VAL A 26 -4.14 8.12 5.40
CA VAL A 26 -5.18 8.59 6.30
C VAL A 26 -5.47 10.04 5.95
N GLY A 27 -6.71 10.34 5.58
CA GLY A 27 -7.18 11.69 5.29
C GLY A 27 -8.13 12.21 6.35
N SER A 28 -8.40 13.50 6.31
CA SER A 28 -9.56 14.10 6.97
C SER A 28 -10.88 13.51 6.44
N GLY A 29 -11.95 13.60 7.23
CA GLY A 29 -13.25 13.04 6.84
C GLY A 29 -13.90 13.72 5.64
N ASP A 30 -13.51 14.96 5.34
CA ASP A 30 -13.85 15.68 4.11
C ASP A 30 -12.95 15.28 2.91
N GLY A 31 -11.88 14.52 3.15
CA GLY A 31 -11.01 13.95 2.11
C GLY A 31 -9.98 14.93 1.55
N ASP A 32 -9.90 16.16 2.06
CA ASP A 32 -9.12 17.23 1.44
C ASP A 32 -7.64 17.23 1.85
N VAL A 33 -7.30 16.68 3.03
CA VAL A 33 -5.92 16.73 3.55
C VAL A 33 -5.44 15.35 4.02
N PRO A 34 -4.34 14.81 3.45
CA PRO A 34 -3.70 13.61 3.97
C PRO A 34 -2.84 13.93 5.19
N PHE A 35 -3.08 13.22 6.30
CA PHE A 35 -2.28 13.32 7.54
C PHE A 35 -1.19 12.26 7.63
N PHE A 36 -1.38 11.14 6.94
CA PHE A 36 -0.44 10.03 6.93
C PHE A 36 -0.31 9.45 5.52
N PHE A 37 0.92 9.10 5.16
CA PHE A 37 1.24 8.49 3.87
C PHE A 37 2.40 7.51 4.02
N LYS A 38 2.18 6.26 3.62
CA LYS A 38 3.24 5.25 3.58
C LYS A 38 3.05 4.34 2.36
N ILE A 39 4.18 3.94 1.79
CA ILE A 39 4.24 3.02 0.65
C ILE A 39 4.74 1.68 1.17
N ASP A 40 4.02 0.62 0.83
CA ASP A 40 4.31 -0.75 1.22
C ASP A 40 4.47 -1.69 0.03
N ASP A 41 4.94 -2.90 0.33
CA ASP A 41 5.09 -3.99 -0.62
C ASP A 41 3.72 -4.38 -1.20
N GLY A 42 3.66 -4.64 -2.51
CA GLY A 42 2.42 -5.02 -3.21
C GLY A 42 1.78 -6.32 -2.70
N ASN A 43 2.54 -7.14 -1.97
CA ASN A 43 2.04 -8.38 -1.35
C ASN A 43 1.79 -8.26 0.16
N ALA A 44 1.79 -7.04 0.71
CA ALA A 44 1.54 -6.85 2.13
C ALA A 44 0.09 -7.20 2.49
N ASP A 45 -0.10 -7.89 3.62
CA ASP A 45 -1.41 -8.30 4.12
C ASP A 45 -2.04 -7.15 4.92
N ASP A 46 -3.19 -6.67 4.47
CA ASP A 46 -3.87 -5.50 5.02
C ASP A 46 -4.24 -5.67 6.51
N LYS A 47 -4.60 -6.89 6.90
CA LYS A 47 -5.01 -7.22 8.28
C LYS A 47 -3.88 -7.05 9.29
N SER A 48 -2.70 -7.57 8.97
CA SER A 48 -1.53 -7.47 9.86
C SER A 48 -0.94 -6.06 9.84
N VAL A 49 -0.80 -5.48 8.65
CA VAL A 49 -0.14 -4.18 8.45
C VAL A 49 -0.90 -3.03 9.10
N PHE A 50 -2.23 -3.01 9.04
CA PHE A 50 -3.00 -1.92 9.65
C PHE A 50 -2.87 -1.90 11.17
N VAL A 51 -2.90 -3.07 11.82
CA VAL A 51 -2.74 -3.19 13.28
C VAL A 51 -1.35 -2.72 13.72
N GLU A 52 -0.30 -3.07 12.98
CA GLU A 52 1.06 -2.60 13.26
C GLU A 52 1.21 -1.08 13.21
N ARG A 53 0.35 -0.37 12.48
CA ARG A 53 0.41 1.09 12.32
C ARG A 53 -0.32 1.89 13.39
N LEU A 54 -1.16 1.22 14.17
CA LEU A 54 -1.86 1.82 15.31
C LEU A 54 -1.05 1.74 16.61
N ASN A 55 0.05 0.99 16.61
CA ASN A 55 0.99 0.85 17.73
C ASN A 55 2.21 1.76 17.55
#